data_AF-A0A433CPP2-F1
#
_entry.id   AF-A0A433CPP2-F1
#
_cell.length_a   1.000
_cell.length_b   1.000
_cell.length_c   1.000
_cell.angle_alpha   90.00
_cell.angle_beta   90.00
_cell.angle_gamma   90.00
#
_symmetry.space_group_name_H-M   'P 1'
#
loop_
_entity.id
_entity.type
_entity.pdbx_description
1 polymer ?
#
loop_
_entity_poly.entity_id
_entity_poly.type
_entity_poly.pdbx_seq_one_letter_code
_entity_poly.pdbx_strand_id
1 'polypeptide(L)' 'KAIFSNGTVTWKKSKDSVVLDQKALLQAQPELLQQYPQSRQGSRRFNIYSATT' A
#
# COMPACT_ATOMS: atom_id res chain seq x y z
N LYS A 1 -0.07 -4.32 -21.32
CA LYS A 1 -0.38 -5.76 -21.24
C LYS A 1 0.88 -6.54 -21.56
N ALA A 2 1.18 -7.62 -20.84
CA ALA A 2 2.26 -8.55 -21.13
C ALA A 2 1.63 -9.89 -21.47
N ILE A 3 2.16 -10.55 -22.50
CA ILE A 3 1.69 -11.85 -22.99
C ILE A 3 2.76 -12.86 -22.61
N PHE A 4 2.36 -13.91 -21.92
CA PHE A 4 3.20 -15.02 -21.48
C PHE A 4 2.67 -16.32 -22.09
N SER A 5 3.49 -17.36 -22.11
CA SER A 5 3.16 -18.69 -22.63
C SER A 5 1.89 -19.27 -22.00
N ASN A 6 1.64 -18.96 -20.72
CA ASN A 6 0.50 -19.48 -19.94
C ASN A 6 -0.60 -18.43 -19.70
N GLY A 7 -0.59 -17.28 -20.39
CA GLY A 7 -1.66 -16.29 -20.25
C GLY A 7 -1.25 -14.84 -20.47
N THR A 8 -2.19 -13.92 -20.26
CA THR A 8 -1.98 -12.48 -20.50
C THR A 8 -2.25 -11.69 -19.23
N VAL A 9 -1.29 -10.85 -18.83
CA VAL A 9 -1.45 -9.88 -17.74
C VAL A 9 -1.80 -8.52 -18.34
N THR A 10 -2.90 -7.91 -17.87
CA THR A 10 -3.26 -6.53 -18.21
C THR A 10 -3.27 -5.68 -16.94
N TRP A 11 -2.74 -4.47 -17.03
CA TRP A 11 -2.75 -3.50 -15.96
C TRP A 11 -3.46 -2.25 -16.47
N LYS A 12 -4.45 -1.79 -15.72
CA LYS A 12 -5.09 -0.49 -15.90
C LYS A 12 -4.54 0.42 -14.81
N LYS A 13 -4.08 1.62 -15.19
CA LYS A 13 -3.72 2.64 -14.19
C LYS A 13 -4.96 2.88 -13.32
N SER A 14 -4.83 2.75 -12.00
CA SER A 14 -5.89 3.14 -11.08
C SER A 14 -6.16 4.64 -11.22
N LYS A 15 -7.42 5.07 -11.11
CA LYS A 15 -7.77 6.49 -11.10
C LYS A 15 -6.93 7.20 -10.03
N ASP A 16 -6.36 8.34 -10.38
CA ASP A 16 -5.62 9.16 -9.42
C ASP A 16 -6.58 9.51 -8.26
N SER A 17 -6.17 9.23 -7.02
CA SER A 17 -6.93 9.54 -5.82
C SER A 17 -6.12 10.46 -4.92
N VAL A 18 -6.80 11.41 -4.28
CA VAL A 18 -6.20 12.24 -3.25
C VAL A 18 -6.20 11.43 -1.96
N VAL A 19 -5.02 11.30 -1.35
CA VAL A 19 -4.84 10.62 -0.06
C VAL A 19 -4.38 11.64 0.96
N LEU A 20 -4.87 11.51 2.19
CA LEU A 20 -4.45 12.35 3.31
C LEU A 20 -2.98 12.09 3.63
N ASP A 21 -2.15 13.14 3.61
CA ASP A 21 -0.79 13.07 4.12
C ASP A 21 -0.81 13.11 5.66
N GLN A 22 -0.96 11.93 6.25
CA GLN A 22 -0.99 11.75 7.70
C GLN A 22 0.30 12.25 8.37
N LYS A 23 1.46 12.20 7.68
CA LYS A 23 2.72 12.66 8.27
C LYS A 23 2.71 14.16 8.42
N ALA A 24 2.41 14.89 7.35
CA ALA A 24 2.32 16.35 7.39
C ALA A 24 1.25 16.83 8.38
N LEU A 25 0.10 16.16 8.42
CA LEU A 25 -0.98 16.46 9.36
C LEU A 25 -0.53 16.34 10.82
N LEU A 26 0.11 15.22 11.18
CA LEU A 26 0.54 14.98 12.56
C LEU A 26 1.71 15.89 12.98
N GLN A 27 2.54 16.35 12.04
CA GLN A 27 3.54 17.38 12.33
C GLN A 27 2.89 18.72 12.67
N ALA A 28 1.81 19.09 11.97
CA ALA A 28 1.07 20.32 12.24
C ALA A 28 0.20 20.21 13.52
N GLN A 29 -0.34 19.04 13.81
CA GLN A 29 -1.28 18.81 14.92
C GLN A 29 -1.00 17.46 15.63
N PRO A 30 -0.01 17.42 16.55
CA PRO A 30 0.41 16.18 17.20
C PRO A 30 -0.67 15.58 18.12
N GLU A 31 -1.51 16.41 18.72
CA GLU A 31 -2.60 15.99 19.63
C GLU A 31 -3.62 15.04 18.96
N LEU A 32 -3.76 15.09 17.63
CA LEU A 32 -4.71 14.25 16.90
C LEU A 32 -4.41 12.75 17.04
N LEU A 33 -3.15 12.38 17.25
CA LEU A 33 -2.79 10.97 17.44
C LEU A 33 -3.41 10.40 18.72
N GLN A 34 -3.47 11.21 19.78
CA GLN A 34 -4.06 10.80 21.06
C GLN A 34 -5.59 10.80 21.00
N GLN A 35 -6.18 11.77 20.29
CA GLN A 35 -7.63 11.89 20.17
C GLN A 35 -8.25 10.84 19.24
N TYR A 36 -7.53 10.44 18.18
CA TYR A 36 -8.04 9.53 17.15
C TYR A 36 -7.06 8.38 16.85
N PRO A 37 -6.74 7.51 17.83
CA PRO A 37 -5.88 6.37 17.57
C PRO A 37 -6.61 5.33 16.72
N GLN A 38 -6.01 4.94 15.59
CA GLN A 38 -6.50 3.83 14.78
C GLN A 38 -5.59 2.62 14.93
N SER A 39 -6.07 1.57 15.59
CA SER A 39 -5.36 0.29 15.67
C SER A 39 -5.46 -0.44 14.33
N ARG A 40 -4.31 -0.65 13.66
CA ARG A 40 -4.23 -1.49 12.46
C ARG A 40 -3.65 -2.84 12.86
N GLN A 41 -4.43 -3.90 12.70
CA GLN A 41 -3.94 -5.26 12.88
C GLN A 41 -2.80 -5.53 11.89
N GLY A 42 -1.70 -6.12 12.37
CA GLY A 42 -0.57 -6.46 11.53
C GLY A 42 -0.98 -7.40 10.40
N SER A 43 -0.74 -7.00 9.15
CA SER A 43 -0.93 -7.87 7.99
C SER A 43 0.29 -8.77 7.84
N ARG A 44 0.09 -10.09 7.86
CA ARG A 44 1.15 -11.04 7.51
C ARG A 44 1.44 -10.91 6.01
N ARG A 45 2.71 -10.76 5.63
CA ARG A 45 3.17 -10.76 4.23
C ARG A 45 4.07 -11.98 4.04
N PHE A 46 3.86 -12.72 2.95
CA PHE A 46 4.76 -13.80 2.55
C PHE A 46 5.92 -13.21 1.74
N ASN A 47 7.15 -13.53 2.13
CA ASN A 47 8.31 -13.25 1.30
C ASN A 47 8.43 -14.38 0.26
N ILE A 48 8.36 -14.03 -1.02
CA ILE A 48 8.61 -14.97 -2.12
C ILE A 48 10.08 -14.83 -2.49
N TYR A 49 10.87 -15.86 -2.20
CA TYR A 49 12.24 -15.97 -2.70
C TYR A 49 12.21 -16.85 -3.94
N SER A 50 12.56 -16.30 -5.10
CA SER A 50 12.77 -17.09 -6.31
C SER A 50 14.03 -17.93 -6.13
N ALA A 51 13.90 -19.25 -6.15
CA ALA A 51 15.06 -20.13 -6.24
C ALA A 51 15.71 -19.92 -7.61
N THR A 52 16.89 -19.30 -7.62
CA THR A 52 17.73 -19.21 -8.81
C THR A 52 18.06 -20.65 -9.25
N THR A 53 17.67 -21.01 -10.46
CA THR A 53 18.09 -22.24 -11.16
C THR A 53 19.48 -22.06 -11.74
#